data_AF-D9S220-F1
#
_entry.id   AF-D9S220-F1
#
_cell.length_a   1.000
_cell.length_b   1.000
_cell.length_c   1.000
_cell.angle_alpha   90.00
_cell.angle_beta   90.00
_cell.angle_gamma   90.00
#
_symmetry.space_group_name_H-M   'P 1'
#
loop_
_entity.id
_entity.type
_entity.pdbx_description
1 polymer ?
#
loop_
_entity_poly.entity_id
_entity_poly.type
_entity_poly.pdbx_seq_one_letter_code
_entity_poly.pdbx_strand_id
1 'polypeptide(L)'
;MNAITVTILITIPIILIYLLMGYKLREMGFNRGYWKLTFVLMALSVLLGIYEGFKISDYKLLIAVYLIHIFINGLPEELFYRGFLLPRLEVILKNSLNALVISSIIFSASHVPSMVIQYNYSLWHALLDVFSFEQPTGLIWGYLYLRTRSVIPGMLWHASVGILGKIFL
;
A
#
# COMPACT_ATOMS: atom_id res chain seq x y z
N MET A 1 10.32 -14.76 -0.46
CA MET A 1 9.38 -15.29 -1.49
C MET A 1 9.61 -14.56 -2.80
N ASN A 2 9.45 -15.21 -3.95
CA ASN A 2 9.47 -14.50 -5.24
C ASN A 2 8.26 -13.55 -5.29
N ALA A 3 8.49 -12.30 -5.69
CA ALA A 3 7.48 -11.26 -5.82
C ALA A 3 6.23 -11.71 -6.63
N ILE A 4 6.45 -12.56 -7.64
CA ILE A 4 5.40 -13.21 -8.44
C ILE A 4 4.45 -14.05 -7.57
N THR A 5 4.98 -14.75 -6.58
CA THR A 5 4.20 -15.60 -5.68
C THR A 5 3.26 -14.77 -4.81
N VAL A 6 3.69 -13.59 -4.34
CA VAL A 6 2.84 -12.70 -3.51
C VAL A 6 1.70 -12.10 -4.34
N THR A 7 1.99 -11.58 -5.54
CA THR A 7 0.97 -11.07 -6.47
C THR A 7 -0.07 -12.13 -6.82
N ILE A 8 0.37 -13.35 -7.15
CA ILE A 8 -0.52 -14.44 -7.52
C ILE A 8 -1.37 -14.88 -6.32
N LEU A 9 -0.78 -14.98 -5.13
CA LEU A 9 -1.50 -15.47 -3.95
C LEU A 9 -2.44 -14.45 -3.32
N ILE A 10 -2.24 -13.14 -3.54
CA ILE A 10 -3.07 -12.10 -2.92
C ILE A 10 -4.01 -11.49 -3.96
N THR A 11 -3.47 -10.94 -5.06
CA THR A 11 -4.26 -10.16 -6.03
C THR A 11 -5.29 -11.03 -6.75
N ILE A 12 -4.90 -12.22 -7.21
CA ILE A 12 -5.81 -13.08 -7.99
C ILE A 12 -7.00 -13.55 -7.14
N PRO A 13 -6.82 -14.13 -5.94
CA PRO A 13 -7.94 -14.52 -5.10
C PRO A 13 -8.88 -13.37 -4.76
N ILE A 14 -8.34 -12.17 -4.49
CA ILE A 14 -9.16 -11.00 -4.20
C ILE A 14 -9.97 -10.57 -5.41
N ILE A 15 -9.36 -10.49 -6.59
CA ILE A 15 -10.08 -10.19 -7.82
C ILE A 15 -11.17 -11.25 -8.08
N LEU A 16 -10.85 -12.53 -7.90
CA LEU A 16 -11.83 -13.62 -8.04
C LEU A 16 -13.00 -13.47 -7.06
N ILE A 17 -12.73 -13.18 -5.78
CA ILE A 17 -13.78 -12.92 -4.78
C ILE A 17 -14.66 -11.76 -5.24
N TYR A 18 -14.08 -10.65 -5.71
CA TYR A 18 -14.85 -9.53 -6.22
C TYR A 18 -15.72 -9.90 -7.42
N LEU A 19 -15.17 -10.64 -8.38
CA LEU A 19 -15.91 -11.09 -9.56
C LEU A 19 -17.04 -12.04 -9.18
N LEU A 20 -16.80 -13.00 -8.28
CA LEU A 20 -17.80 -13.95 -7.79
C LEU A 20 -18.91 -13.26 -7.00
N MET A 21 -18.58 -12.19 -6.27
CA MET A 21 -19.56 -11.37 -5.56
C MET A 21 -20.24 -10.31 -6.46
N GLY A 22 -19.92 -10.24 -7.75
CA GLY A 22 -20.55 -9.34 -8.72
C GLY A 22 -20.11 -7.88 -8.65
N TYR A 23 -18.97 -7.58 -8.02
CA TYR A 23 -18.47 -6.22 -7.90
C TYR A 23 -17.92 -5.69 -9.23
N LYS A 24 -18.20 -4.42 -9.50
CA LYS A 24 -17.60 -3.64 -10.59
C LYS A 24 -16.27 -3.05 -10.13
N LEU A 25 -15.38 -2.76 -11.08
CA LEU A 25 -14.09 -2.08 -10.82
C LEU A 25 -14.24 -0.82 -9.96
N ARG A 26 -15.32 -0.05 -10.17
CA ARG A 26 -15.61 1.16 -9.39
C ARG A 26 -15.83 0.87 -7.91
N GLU A 27 -16.49 -0.24 -7.60
CA GLU A 27 -16.82 -0.67 -6.23
C GLU A 27 -15.61 -1.32 -5.53
N MET A 28 -14.65 -1.80 -6.32
CA MET A 28 -13.31 -2.19 -5.84
C MET A 28 -12.41 -0.98 -5.52
N GLY A 29 -12.88 0.23 -5.80
CA GLY A 29 -12.13 1.46 -5.57
C GLY A 29 -11.30 1.93 -6.78
N PHE A 30 -11.49 1.39 -7.99
CA PHE A 30 -10.84 1.95 -9.20
C PHE A 30 -11.57 3.20 -9.72
N ASN A 31 -11.68 4.21 -8.85
CA ASN A 31 -12.27 5.51 -9.16
C ASN A 31 -11.21 6.43 -9.79
N ARG A 32 -11.40 6.77 -11.07
CA ARG A 32 -10.57 7.74 -11.80
C ARG A 32 -10.96 9.16 -11.38
N GLY A 33 -9.98 10.06 -11.27
CA GLY A 33 -10.26 11.48 -10.96
C GLY A 33 -9.20 12.16 -10.07
N TYR A 34 -8.37 11.38 -9.40
CA TYR A 34 -7.39 11.90 -8.43
C TYR A 34 -5.97 11.99 -9.00
N TRP A 35 -5.81 12.03 -10.32
CA TRP A 35 -4.50 12.03 -10.98
C TRP A 35 -3.61 13.20 -10.53
N LYS A 36 -4.17 14.40 -10.37
CA LYS A 36 -3.40 15.56 -9.87
C LYS A 36 -2.82 15.29 -8.49
N LEU A 37 -3.61 14.71 -7.58
CA LEU A 37 -3.16 14.31 -6.25
C LEU A 37 -2.09 13.23 -6.33
N THR A 38 -2.32 12.20 -7.15
CA THR A 38 -1.34 11.13 -7.39
C THR A 38 0.00 11.69 -7.88
N PHE A 39 -0.01 12.58 -8.87
CA PHE A 39 1.21 13.20 -9.38
C PHE A 39 1.93 14.04 -8.33
N VAL A 40 1.20 14.80 -7.51
CA VAL A 40 1.79 15.58 -6.41
C VAL A 40 2.46 14.67 -5.40
N LEU A 41 1.81 13.57 -5.01
CA LEU A 41 2.35 12.61 -4.05
C LEU A 41 3.58 11.89 -4.60
N MET A 42 3.56 11.46 -5.86
CA MET A 42 4.71 10.85 -6.52
C MET A 42 5.87 11.84 -6.67
N ALA A 43 5.59 13.09 -7.05
CA ALA A 43 6.62 14.13 -7.15
C ALA A 43 7.26 14.39 -5.78
N LEU A 44 6.47 14.41 -4.71
CA LEU A 44 7.00 14.52 -3.35
C LEU A 44 7.95 13.37 -3.00
N SER A 45 7.59 12.12 -3.30
CA SER A 45 8.48 10.96 -3.09
C SER A 45 9.81 11.12 -3.84
N VAL A 46 9.78 11.58 -5.10
CA VAL A 46 10.98 11.80 -5.90
C VAL A 46 11.85 12.91 -5.30
N LEU A 47 11.25 14.03 -4.90
CA LEU A 47 11.97 15.15 -4.30
C LEU A 47 12.64 14.75 -2.98
N LEU A 48 11.95 13.97 -2.14
CA LEU A 48 12.51 13.44 -0.90
C LEU A 48 13.64 12.44 -1.17
N GLY A 49 13.48 11.56 -2.16
CA GLY A 49 14.55 10.65 -2.58
C GLY A 49 15.81 11.39 -3.03
N ILE A 50 15.65 12.45 -3.84
CA ILE A 50 16.78 13.30 -4.25
C ILE A 50 17.45 13.95 -3.04
N TYR A 51 16.66 14.47 -2.10
CA TYR A 51 17.17 15.10 -0.87
C TYR A 51 17.99 14.12 -0.01
N GLU A 52 17.56 12.86 0.08
CA GLU A 52 18.28 11.79 0.79
C GLU A 52 19.53 11.28 0.04
N GLY A 53 19.83 11.84 -1.14
CA GLY A 53 21.01 11.51 -1.91
C GLY A 53 20.83 10.32 -2.86
N PHE A 54 19.58 9.96 -3.20
CA PHE A 54 19.30 8.94 -4.19
C PHE A 54 19.83 9.38 -5.57
N LYS A 55 20.89 8.73 -6.04
CA LYS A 55 21.50 9.05 -7.34
C LYS A 55 20.80 8.26 -8.43
N ILE A 56 20.05 8.96 -9.28
CA ILE A 56 19.42 8.37 -10.47
C ILE A 56 20.51 8.14 -11.52
N SER A 57 21.10 6.95 -11.53
CA SER A 57 22.12 6.55 -12.51
C SER A 57 21.50 5.94 -13.78
N ASP A 58 20.39 5.22 -13.65
CA ASP A 58 19.62 4.64 -14.76
C ASP A 58 18.11 4.83 -14.56
N TYR A 59 17.55 5.84 -15.22
CA TYR A 59 16.12 6.15 -15.13
C TYR A 59 15.24 5.08 -15.80
N LYS A 60 15.75 4.32 -16.77
CA LYS A 60 14.95 3.27 -17.45
C LYS A 60 14.76 2.09 -16.52
N LEU A 61 15.83 1.66 -15.87
CA LEU A 61 15.77 0.62 -14.84
C LEU A 61 14.86 1.06 -13.69
N LEU A 62 14.99 2.30 -13.23
CA LEU A 62 14.14 2.86 -12.17
C LEU A 62 12.66 2.78 -12.51
N ILE A 63 12.27 3.25 -13.71
CA ILE A 63 10.88 3.20 -14.18
C ILE A 63 10.41 1.74 -14.31
N ALA A 64 11.23 0.85 -14.85
CA ALA A 64 10.88 -0.56 -14.97
C ALA A 64 10.63 -1.21 -13.59
N VAL A 65 11.51 -0.97 -12.62
CA VAL A 65 11.38 -1.48 -11.25
C VAL A 65 10.14 -0.91 -10.56
N TYR A 66 9.86 0.38 -10.73
CA TYR A 66 8.65 1.02 -10.21
C TYR A 66 7.37 0.40 -10.77
N LEU A 67 7.30 0.22 -12.09
CA LEU A 67 6.15 -0.42 -12.76
C LEU A 67 5.93 -1.85 -12.25
N ILE A 68 7.00 -2.60 -12.06
CA ILE A 68 6.97 -3.96 -11.51
C ILE A 68 6.42 -3.94 -10.06
N HIS A 69 6.87 -3.01 -9.22
CA HIS A 69 6.43 -2.91 -7.82
C HIS A 69 4.97 -2.47 -7.65
N ILE A 70 4.40 -1.75 -8.62
CA ILE A 70 2.95 -1.50 -8.64
C ILE A 70 2.18 -2.82 -8.59
N PHE A 71 2.61 -3.85 -9.32
CA PHE A 71 1.89 -5.13 -9.36
C PHE A 71 2.29 -6.10 -8.25
N ILE A 72 3.44 -5.88 -7.61
CA ILE A 72 3.97 -6.76 -6.57
C ILE A 72 3.56 -6.35 -5.16
N ASN A 73 3.46 -5.05 -4.92
CA ASN A 73 3.14 -4.52 -3.61
C ASN A 73 1.92 -3.59 -3.73
N GLY A 74 2.05 -2.48 -4.47
CA GLY A 74 1.07 -1.39 -4.43
C GLY A 74 -0.36 -1.83 -4.75
N LEU A 75 -0.57 -2.60 -5.82
CA LEU A 75 -1.89 -3.09 -6.23
C LEU A 75 -2.43 -4.17 -5.28
N PRO A 76 -1.73 -5.30 -5.02
CA PRO A 76 -2.23 -6.32 -4.09
C PRO A 76 -2.63 -5.75 -2.73
N GLU A 77 -1.76 -4.94 -2.13
CA GLU A 77 -1.95 -4.42 -0.79
C GLU A 77 -3.07 -3.38 -0.76
N GLU A 78 -3.05 -2.38 -1.64
CA GLU A 78 -4.09 -1.36 -1.63
C GLU A 78 -5.46 -1.92 -2.00
N LEU A 79 -5.52 -2.87 -2.93
CA LEU A 79 -6.77 -3.53 -3.28
C LEU A 79 -7.33 -4.34 -2.10
N PHE A 80 -6.50 -5.08 -1.38
CA PHE A 80 -6.95 -5.84 -0.21
C PHE A 80 -7.35 -4.92 0.94
N TYR A 81 -6.43 -4.08 1.41
CA TYR A 81 -6.65 -3.34 2.65
C TYR A 81 -7.64 -2.19 2.45
N ARG A 82 -7.57 -1.48 1.31
CA ARG A 82 -8.39 -0.27 1.08
C ARG A 82 -9.60 -0.56 0.21
N GLY A 83 -9.44 -1.33 -0.85
CA GLY A 83 -10.57 -1.75 -1.69
C GLY A 83 -11.52 -2.68 -0.93
N PHE A 84 -10.99 -3.66 -0.20
CA PHE A 84 -11.79 -4.76 0.35
C PHE A 84 -12.06 -4.64 1.86
N LEU A 85 -11.00 -4.60 2.67
CA LEU A 85 -11.10 -4.72 4.13
C LEU A 85 -11.68 -3.46 4.77
N LEU A 86 -11.11 -2.29 4.49
CA LEU A 86 -11.49 -1.02 5.12
C LEU A 86 -13.00 -0.69 4.95
N PRO A 87 -13.63 -0.76 3.76
CA PRO A 87 -15.07 -0.51 3.62
C PRO A 87 -15.94 -1.46 4.44
N ARG A 88 -15.51 -2.72 4.59
CA ARG A 88 -16.24 -3.72 5.39
C ARG A 88 -16.11 -3.40 6.88
N LEU A 89 -14.93 -2.99 7.32
CA LEU A 89 -14.73 -2.51 8.68
C LEU A 89 -15.56 -1.24 8.97
N GLU A 90 -15.70 -0.33 8.00
CA GLU A 90 -16.58 0.84 8.14
C GLU A 90 -18.04 0.44 8.40
N VAL A 91 -18.53 -0.57 7.68
CA VAL A 91 -19.90 -1.10 7.87
C VAL A 91 -20.04 -1.79 9.22
N ILE A 92 -19.10 -2.65 9.60
CA ILE A 92 -19.14 -3.42 10.85
C ILE A 92 -19.06 -2.50 12.07
N LEU A 93 -18.12 -1.55 12.06
CA LEU A 93 -17.83 -0.68 13.20
C LEU A 93 -18.69 0.58 13.24
N LYS A 94 -19.38 0.90 12.13
CA LYS A 94 -20.17 2.13 11.96
C LYS A 94 -19.36 3.41 12.25
N ASN A 95 -18.05 3.36 12.08
CA ASN A 95 -17.12 4.44 12.37
C ASN A 95 -15.87 4.33 11.48
N SER A 96 -15.68 5.31 10.60
CA SER A 96 -14.57 5.30 9.63
C SER A 96 -13.20 5.46 10.26
N LEU A 97 -13.09 6.16 11.39
CA LEU A 97 -11.81 6.35 12.08
C LEU A 97 -11.38 5.03 12.75
N ASN A 98 -12.30 4.35 13.43
CA ASN A 98 -12.01 3.05 14.04
C ASN A 98 -11.66 2.01 12.97
N ALA A 99 -12.38 2.01 11.85
CA ALA A 99 -12.09 1.15 10.71
C ALA A 99 -10.71 1.43 10.12
N LEU A 100 -10.32 2.71 10.00
CA LEU A 100 -9.00 3.12 9.55
C LEU A 100 -7.91 2.60 10.47
N VAL A 101 -8.03 2.82 11.78
CA VAL A 101 -7.03 2.39 12.77
C VAL A 101 -6.88 0.88 12.75
N ILE A 102 -7.99 0.14 12.81
CA ILE A 102 -7.96 -1.33 12.81
C ILE A 102 -7.39 -1.86 11.50
N SER A 103 -7.82 -1.34 10.34
CA SER A 103 -7.26 -1.73 9.04
C SER A 103 -5.76 -1.46 8.97
N SER A 104 -5.28 -0.38 9.58
CA SER A 104 -3.87 -0.02 9.60
C SER A 104 -3.05 -0.93 10.49
N ILE A 105 -3.59 -1.32 11.66
CA ILE A 105 -2.95 -2.31 12.54
C ILE A 105 -2.85 -3.66 11.84
N ILE A 106 -3.92 -4.12 11.16
CA ILE A 106 -3.91 -5.40 10.43
C ILE A 106 -2.89 -5.33 9.28
N PHE A 107 -2.81 -4.19 8.58
CA PHE A 107 -1.79 -3.94 7.55
C PHE A 107 -0.37 -4.02 8.13
N SER A 108 -0.06 -3.32 9.22
CA SER A 108 1.27 -3.40 9.81
C SER A 108 1.58 -4.81 10.36
N ALA A 109 0.59 -5.46 10.99
CA ALA A 109 0.73 -6.81 11.54
C ALA A 109 1.02 -7.88 10.49
N SER A 110 0.55 -7.74 9.24
CA SER A 110 0.87 -8.70 8.17
C SER A 110 2.35 -8.71 7.77
N HIS A 111 3.12 -7.69 8.18
CA HIS A 111 4.55 -7.62 7.91
C HIS A 111 5.38 -8.35 8.97
N VAL A 112 4.82 -8.67 10.14
CA VAL A 112 5.53 -9.34 11.25
C VAL A 112 6.26 -10.62 10.80
N PRO A 113 5.68 -11.53 10.02
CA PRO A 113 6.41 -12.72 9.54
C PRO A 113 7.65 -12.35 8.73
N SER A 114 7.58 -11.36 7.85
CA SER A 114 8.74 -10.90 7.08
C SER A 114 9.78 -10.21 7.97
N MET A 115 9.38 -9.42 8.96
CA MET A 115 10.28 -8.80 9.93
C MET A 115 11.10 -9.86 10.69
N VAL A 116 10.44 -10.92 11.15
CA VAL A 116 11.10 -12.00 11.90
C VAL A 116 11.97 -12.88 10.98
N ILE A 117 11.45 -13.30 9.84
CA ILE A 117 12.11 -14.31 8.99
C ILE A 117 13.16 -13.68 8.06
N GLN A 118 12.85 -12.54 7.44
CA GLN A 118 13.69 -11.92 6.42
C GLN A 118 14.64 -10.88 7.02
N TYR A 119 14.18 -10.09 7.99
CA TYR A 119 14.97 -9.02 8.62
C TYR A 119 15.57 -9.43 9.97
N ASN A 120 15.32 -10.66 10.42
CA ASN A 120 15.86 -11.24 11.65
C ASN A 120 15.56 -10.42 12.91
N TYR A 121 14.41 -9.71 12.93
CA TYR A 121 13.92 -9.03 14.13
C TYR A 121 13.49 -10.07 15.17
N SER A 122 13.69 -9.77 16.45
CA SER A 122 13.06 -10.60 17.48
C SER A 122 11.53 -10.44 17.41
N LEU A 123 10.79 -11.49 17.77
CA LEU A 123 9.32 -11.45 17.72
C LEU A 123 8.75 -10.25 18.50
N TRP A 124 9.35 -9.92 19.64
CA TRP A 124 8.94 -8.78 20.45
C TRP A 124 9.17 -7.43 19.75
N HIS A 125 10.32 -7.26 19.08
CA HIS A 125 10.57 -6.04 18.30
C HIS A 125 9.57 -5.94 17.14
N ALA A 126 9.33 -7.03 16.41
CA ALA A 126 8.38 -7.03 15.29
C ALA A 126 6.94 -6.71 15.73
N LEU A 127 6.51 -7.21 16.90
CA LEU A 127 5.18 -6.90 17.44
C LEU A 127 5.04 -5.42 17.88
N LEU A 128 6.10 -4.84 18.44
CA LEU A 128 6.11 -3.42 18.79
C LEU A 128 6.14 -2.53 17.54
N ASP A 129 6.84 -2.97 16.49
CA ASP A 129 6.96 -2.24 15.22
C ASP A 129 5.62 -2.11 14.49
N VAL A 130 4.62 -2.96 14.79
CA VAL A 130 3.24 -2.83 14.28
C VAL A 130 2.65 -1.45 14.60
N PHE A 131 3.03 -0.85 15.73
CA PHE A 131 2.57 0.47 16.18
C PHE A 131 3.56 1.59 15.88
N SER A 132 4.67 1.29 15.20
CA SER A 132 5.67 2.27 14.78
C SER A 132 5.12 3.15 13.65
N PHE A 133 5.64 4.37 13.58
CA PHE A 133 5.40 5.30 12.48
C PHE A 133 6.58 5.35 11.48
N GLU A 134 7.63 4.55 11.71
CA GLU A 134 8.84 4.52 10.85
C GLU A 134 8.55 4.00 9.44
N GLN A 135 7.58 3.10 9.29
CA GLN A 135 7.12 2.66 7.97
C GLN A 135 5.89 3.46 7.55
N PRO A 136 5.76 3.89 6.28
CA PRO A 136 4.59 4.61 5.80
C PRO A 136 3.34 3.83 6.17
N THR A 137 2.60 4.39 7.11
CA THR A 137 1.66 3.61 7.89
C THR A 137 0.43 3.33 7.05
N GLY A 138 -0.22 2.21 7.37
CA GLY A 138 -1.51 1.91 6.78
C GLY A 138 -2.55 3.04 6.99
N LEU A 139 -2.31 3.93 7.97
CA LEU A 139 -3.12 5.10 8.27
C LEU A 139 -3.11 6.11 7.13
N ILE A 140 -1.96 6.39 6.51
CA ILE A 140 -1.84 7.42 5.48
C ILE A 140 -2.58 6.99 4.22
N TRP A 141 -2.30 5.78 3.72
CA TRP A 141 -2.98 5.25 2.55
C TRP A 141 -4.46 4.94 2.83
N GLY A 142 -4.79 4.48 4.04
CA GLY A 142 -6.17 4.30 4.46
C GLY A 142 -6.93 5.63 4.51
N TYR A 143 -6.32 6.70 5.04
CA TYR A 143 -6.91 8.04 5.03
C TYR A 143 -7.09 8.56 3.60
N LEU A 144 -6.08 8.40 2.76
CA LEU A 144 -6.14 8.75 1.34
C LEU A 144 -7.33 8.04 0.66
N TYR A 145 -7.54 6.75 0.95
CA TYR A 145 -8.70 6.02 0.47
C TYR A 145 -10.02 6.55 1.06
N LEU A 146 -10.12 6.85 2.35
CA LEU A 146 -11.34 7.42 2.93
C LEU A 146 -11.75 8.75 2.27
N ARG A 147 -10.76 9.56 1.87
CA ARG A 147 -11.00 10.86 1.22
C ARG A 147 -11.31 10.76 -0.27
N THR A 148 -10.79 9.74 -0.96
CA THR A 148 -10.88 9.63 -2.42
C THR A 148 -11.82 8.53 -2.89
N ARG A 149 -12.11 7.55 -2.02
CA ARG A 149 -12.71 6.26 -2.37
C ARG A 149 -12.01 5.61 -3.56
N SER A 150 -10.71 5.87 -3.71
CA SER A 150 -9.90 5.40 -4.83
C SER A 150 -8.66 4.70 -4.32
N VAL A 151 -8.40 3.49 -4.81
CA VAL A 151 -7.14 2.78 -4.55
C VAL A 151 -6.02 3.28 -5.45
N ILE A 152 -6.31 4.02 -6.53
CA ILE A 152 -5.31 4.43 -7.52
C ILE A 152 -4.23 5.36 -6.92
N PRO A 153 -4.57 6.44 -6.16
CA PRO A 153 -3.57 7.29 -5.54
C PRO A 153 -2.70 6.54 -4.54
N GLY A 154 -3.32 5.70 -3.71
CA GLY A 154 -2.62 4.83 -2.76
C GLY A 154 -1.68 3.87 -3.49
N MET A 155 -2.17 3.12 -4.47
CA MET A 155 -1.43 2.11 -5.23
C MET A 155 -0.17 2.66 -5.89
N LEU A 156 -0.30 3.78 -6.61
CA LEU A 156 0.81 4.38 -7.34
C LEU A 156 1.82 5.04 -6.40
N TRP A 157 1.34 5.66 -5.32
CA TRP A 157 2.21 6.30 -4.35
C TRP A 157 2.89 5.28 -3.43
N HIS A 158 2.19 4.23 -3.02
CA HIS A 158 2.73 3.12 -2.24
C HIS A 158 3.90 2.47 -2.98
N ALA A 159 3.74 2.12 -4.26
CA ALA A 159 4.83 1.59 -5.06
C ALA A 159 6.02 2.55 -5.24
N SER A 160 5.85 3.86 -4.97
CA SER A 160 6.95 4.82 -5.05
C SER A 160 7.90 4.75 -3.86
N VAL A 161 7.39 4.27 -2.71
CA VAL A 161 8.15 4.15 -1.46
C VAL A 161 9.28 3.16 -1.64
N GLY A 162 10.50 3.59 -1.33
CA GLY A 162 11.70 2.75 -1.40
C GLY A 162 12.28 2.58 -2.82
N ILE A 163 11.58 3.05 -3.86
CA ILE A 163 12.07 3.03 -5.25
C ILE A 163 12.42 4.43 -5.71
N LEU A 164 11.47 5.37 -5.60
CA LEU A 164 11.64 6.76 -6.02
C LEU A 164 12.17 7.64 -4.86
N GLY A 165 11.97 7.20 -3.62
CA GLY A 165 12.43 7.83 -2.39
C GLY A 165 11.75 7.23 -1.16
N LYS A 166 12.27 7.49 0.04
CA LYS A 166 11.52 7.23 1.28
C LYS A 166 10.64 8.43 1.61
N ILE A 167 9.51 8.16 2.28
CA ILE A 167 8.56 9.20 2.70
C ILE A 167 8.77 9.53 4.18
N PHE A 168 9.39 8.63 4.94
CA PHE A 168 9.71 8.78 6.36
C PHE A 168 11.11 8.23 6.63
N LEU A 169 11.80 8.89 7.58
CA LEU A 169 13.14 8.57 8.06
C LEU A 169 13.13 7.28 8.88
#